data_AF-D4F695-F1
#
_entry.id   AF-D4F695-F1
#
_cell.length_a   1.000
_cell.length_b   1.000
_cell.length_c   1.000
_cell.angle_alpha   90.00
_cell.angle_beta   90.00
_cell.angle_gamma   90.00
#
_symmetry.space_group_name_H-M   'P 1'
#
loop_
_entity.id
_entity.type
_entity.pdbx_description
1 polymer ?
#
loop_
_entity_poly.entity_id
_entity_poly.type
_entity_poly.pdbx_seq_one_letter_code
_entity_poly.pdbx_strand_id
1 'polypeptide(L)'
;MHDEEGTTMEPMISVLAAGSLRSALTPLIAAFTRQTGLRVALRYGPAGLLRERILAGEPCSLFASADRHNAQALIDAGLAQARFPLAANRLMLSARAAACRPGDDWLALLRDPTLRVATSTPHCDPGGDYAWQLFTRLEQGYPGLGTALKRRARPLVGGRGGVTIPPGECAAAWLIRQGLTDLFIGYAHYGQQLAQAADLRVLTLPEPWNVLCDYQLAQLATDAASQRLCHVMLSEAGQVYLRQAGFLPPCAAAQTAGPAAACRTRPDGSCAP
;
A
#
# COMPACT_ATOMS: atom_id res chain seq x y z
N MET A 1 54.39 3.35 -14.35
CA MET A 1 53.80 3.14 -13.01
C MET A 1 52.99 4.38 -12.69
N HIS A 2 51.75 4.41 -13.17
CA HIS A 2 50.65 5.22 -12.65
C HIS A 2 49.40 4.42 -12.99
N ASP A 3 48.81 3.86 -11.94
CA ASP A 3 47.65 2.99 -11.99
C ASP A 3 46.41 3.80 -12.42
N GLU A 4 45.67 3.26 -13.38
CA GLU A 4 44.32 3.70 -13.69
C GLU A 4 43.40 3.18 -12.58
N GLU A 5 42.98 4.08 -11.67
CA GLU A 5 41.83 3.84 -10.80
C GLU A 5 40.56 3.79 -11.66
N GLY A 6 40.26 2.60 -12.16
CA GLY A 6 38.96 2.27 -12.71
C GLY A 6 37.90 2.57 -11.66
N THR A 7 37.11 3.62 -11.89
CA THR A 7 35.89 3.88 -11.12
C THR A 7 34.97 2.67 -11.33
N THR A 8 35.00 1.73 -10.39
CA THR A 8 34.01 0.66 -10.34
C THR A 8 32.67 1.34 -10.10
N MET A 9 31.88 1.48 -11.16
CA MET A 9 30.51 1.95 -11.08
C MET A 9 29.75 0.97 -10.20
N GLU A 10 29.62 1.29 -8.92
CA GLU A 10 28.90 0.46 -7.96
C GLU A 10 27.49 0.17 -8.50
N PRO A 11 27.04 -1.10 -8.45
CA PRO A 11 25.75 -1.49 -9.01
C PRO A 11 24.63 -0.71 -8.33
N MET A 12 23.89 0.06 -9.13
CA MET A 12 22.78 0.88 -8.67
C MET A 12 21.51 0.02 -8.58
N ILE A 13 20.96 -0.13 -7.38
CA ILE A 13 19.70 -0.87 -7.16
C ILE A 13 18.53 0.06 -7.51
N SER A 14 17.67 -0.32 -8.47
CA SER A 14 16.48 0.45 -8.82
C SER A 14 15.27 -0.04 -8.02
N VAL A 15 14.62 0.86 -7.27
CA VAL A 15 13.43 0.53 -6.47
C VAL A 15 12.26 1.41 -6.88
N LEU A 16 11.20 0.78 -7.37
CA LEU A 16 9.91 1.42 -7.63
C LEU A 16 8.95 1.08 -6.50
N ALA A 17 8.39 2.08 -5.82
CA ALA A 17 7.55 1.85 -4.65
C ALA A 17 6.25 2.67 -4.68
N ALA A 18 5.18 2.09 -4.13
CA ALA A 18 3.92 2.78 -3.92
C ALA A 18 4.14 4.06 -3.09
N GLY A 19 3.46 5.14 -3.47
CA GLY A 19 3.62 6.46 -2.83
C GLY A 19 3.37 6.45 -1.31
N SER A 20 2.46 5.59 -0.84
CA SER A 20 2.17 5.42 0.58
C SER A 20 3.37 4.92 1.40
N LEU A 21 4.30 4.19 0.79
CA LEU A 21 5.49 3.66 1.46
C LEU A 21 6.59 4.70 1.69
N ARG A 22 6.39 5.96 1.28
CA ARG A 22 7.44 6.99 1.31
C ARG A 22 8.03 7.22 2.70
N SER A 23 7.17 7.39 3.70
CA SER A 23 7.58 7.67 5.09
C SER A 23 8.39 6.52 5.71
N ALA A 24 8.16 5.28 5.28
CA ALA A 24 8.89 4.11 5.76
C ALA A 24 10.18 3.85 4.96
N LEU A 25 10.08 3.83 3.62
CA LEU A 25 11.20 3.39 2.78
C LEU A 25 12.28 4.45 2.59
N THR A 26 11.94 5.74 2.62
CA THR A 26 12.97 6.79 2.48
C THR A 26 14.03 6.70 3.58
N PRO A 27 13.68 6.67 4.88
CA PRO A 27 14.68 6.52 5.93
C PRO A 27 15.33 5.13 5.97
N LEU A 28 14.62 4.06 5.64
CA LEU A 28 15.18 2.71 5.54
C LEU A 28 16.29 2.65 4.49
N ILE A 29 16.02 3.14 3.28
CA ILE A 29 16.99 3.15 2.18
C ILE A 29 18.18 4.05 2.52
N ALA A 30 17.96 5.21 3.13
CA ALA A 30 19.05 6.07 3.59
C ALA A 30 19.96 5.36 4.62
N ALA A 31 19.38 4.60 5.54
CA ALA A 31 20.15 3.81 6.50
C ALA A 31 20.92 2.66 5.83
N PHE A 32 20.28 1.95 4.90
CA PHE A 32 20.90 0.87 4.13
C PHE A 32 22.11 1.37 3.31
N THR A 33 21.96 2.46 2.57
CA THR A 33 23.06 3.05 1.78
C THR A 33 24.19 3.52 2.69
N ARG A 34 23.90 4.15 3.84
CA ARG A 34 24.93 4.55 4.80
C ARG A 34 25.70 3.37 5.39
N GLN A 35 25.04 2.23 5.62
CA GLN A 35 25.66 1.04 6.21
C GLN A 35 26.47 0.21 5.21
N THR A 36 26.06 0.19 3.94
CA THR A 36 26.60 -0.76 2.95
C THR A 36 27.42 -0.10 1.85
N GLY A 37 27.31 1.22 1.65
CA GLY A 37 27.83 1.92 0.48
C GLY A 37 26.94 1.78 -0.77
N LEU A 38 26.08 0.77 -0.84
CA LEU A 38 25.29 0.46 -2.03
C LEU A 38 24.28 1.59 -2.35
N ARG A 39 24.35 2.06 -3.59
CA ARG A 39 23.47 3.14 -4.10
C ARG A 39 22.11 2.59 -4.51
N VAL A 40 21.06 3.25 -4.03
CA VAL A 40 19.67 2.90 -4.37
C VAL A 40 18.99 4.06 -5.09
N ALA A 41 18.51 3.82 -6.30
CA ALA A 41 17.64 4.72 -7.03
C ALA A 41 16.18 4.44 -6.65
N LEU A 42 15.69 5.14 -5.64
CA LEU A 42 14.31 5.03 -5.17
C LEU A 42 13.39 5.99 -5.91
N ARG A 43 12.28 5.49 -6.45
CA ARG A 43 11.22 6.28 -7.09
C ARG A 43 9.86 5.85 -6.56
N TYR A 44 9.01 6.84 -6.33
CA TYR A 44 7.67 6.62 -5.81
C TYR A 44 6.61 6.99 -6.85
N GLY A 45 5.48 6.31 -6.80
CA GLY A 45 4.33 6.60 -7.64
C GLY A 45 3.13 5.71 -7.34
N PRO A 46 2.04 5.87 -8.11
CA PRO A 46 0.89 4.98 -8.07
C PRO A 46 1.31 3.56 -8.48
N ALA A 47 1.03 2.55 -7.66
CA ALA A 47 1.59 1.22 -7.86
C ALA A 47 1.16 0.57 -9.20
N GLY A 48 -0.08 0.83 -9.66
CA GLY A 48 -0.56 0.37 -10.96
C GLY A 48 0.20 1.00 -12.13
N LEU A 49 0.47 2.31 -12.06
CA LEU A 49 1.27 3.00 -13.07
C LEU A 49 2.75 2.58 -13.04
N LEU A 50 3.29 2.30 -11.86
CA LEU A 50 4.65 1.76 -11.73
C LEU A 50 4.74 0.35 -12.33
N ARG A 51 3.79 -0.52 -12.04
CA ARG A 51 3.69 -1.85 -12.66
C ARG A 51 3.64 -1.74 -14.19
N GLU A 52 2.82 -0.84 -14.74
CA GLU A 52 2.73 -0.63 -16.19
C GLU A 52 4.07 -0.21 -16.80
N ARG A 53 4.84 0.65 -16.12
CA ARG A 53 6.18 1.04 -16.56
C ARG A 53 7.17 -0.13 -16.55
N ILE A 54 7.11 -0.98 -15.52
CA ILE A 54 7.93 -2.20 -15.44
C ILE A 54 7.57 -3.16 -16.58
N LEU A 55 6.28 -3.39 -16.83
CA LEU A 55 5.80 -4.22 -17.94
C LEU A 55 6.21 -3.67 -19.31
N ALA A 56 6.36 -2.35 -19.42
CA ALA A 56 6.85 -1.67 -20.61
C ALA A 56 8.40 -1.67 -20.75
N GLY A 57 9.12 -2.32 -19.82
CA GLY A 57 10.57 -2.49 -19.89
C GLY A 57 11.40 -1.51 -19.06
N GLU A 58 10.79 -0.75 -18.15
CA GLU A 58 11.58 0.06 -17.22
C GLU A 58 12.44 -0.81 -16.28
N PRO A 59 13.76 -0.60 -16.21
CA PRO A 59 14.62 -1.35 -15.31
C PRO A 59 14.25 -1.16 -13.84
N CYS A 60 13.98 -2.28 -13.16
CA CYS A 60 13.58 -2.30 -11.76
C CYS A 60 14.19 -3.52 -11.07
N SER A 61 14.85 -3.32 -9.94
CA SER A 61 15.41 -4.41 -9.13
C SER A 61 14.38 -4.94 -8.14
N LEU A 62 13.69 -4.03 -7.45
CA LEU A 62 12.64 -4.35 -6.48
C LEU A 62 11.42 -3.46 -6.69
N PHE A 63 10.23 -4.05 -6.65
CA PHE A 63 8.96 -3.34 -6.75
C PHE A 63 8.14 -3.53 -5.47
N ALA A 64 7.86 -2.44 -4.75
CA ALA A 64 7.05 -2.46 -3.54
C ALA A 64 5.64 -1.92 -3.83
N SER A 65 4.65 -2.81 -3.92
CA SER A 65 3.26 -2.47 -4.20
C SER A 65 2.44 -2.30 -2.92
N ALA A 66 1.41 -1.43 -2.99
CA ALA A 66 0.38 -1.30 -1.97
C ALA A 66 -0.71 -2.38 -2.03
N ASP A 67 -0.62 -3.30 -2.99
CA ASP A 67 -1.49 -4.46 -3.12
C ASP A 67 -0.76 -5.72 -3.58
N ARG A 68 -1.46 -6.84 -3.51
CA ARG A 68 -1.01 -8.12 -4.06
C ARG A 68 -1.10 -8.21 -5.57
N HIS A 69 -2.12 -7.61 -6.18
CA HIS A 69 -2.41 -7.79 -7.59
C HIS A 69 -1.28 -7.26 -8.49
N ASN A 70 -0.74 -6.07 -8.20
CA ASN A 70 0.33 -5.52 -9.02
C ASN A 70 1.63 -6.34 -8.92
N ALA A 71 1.98 -6.83 -7.73
CA ALA A 71 3.14 -7.70 -7.56
C ALA A 71 2.94 -9.05 -8.25
N GLN A 72 1.74 -9.65 -8.15
CA GLN A 72 1.41 -10.91 -8.82
C GLN A 72 1.46 -10.79 -10.34
N ALA A 73 0.98 -9.68 -10.91
CA ALA A 73 1.05 -9.46 -12.35
C ALA A 73 2.48 -9.48 -12.92
N LEU A 74 3.49 -9.07 -12.12
CA LEU A 74 4.89 -9.15 -12.54
C LEU A 74 5.46 -10.58 -12.44
N ILE A 75 4.96 -11.40 -11.51
CA ILE A 75 5.27 -12.83 -11.45
C ILE A 75 4.67 -13.53 -12.67
N ASP A 76 3.41 -13.25 -12.96
CA ASP A 76 2.68 -13.87 -14.08
C ASP A 76 3.30 -13.50 -15.44
N ALA A 77 3.89 -12.31 -15.55
CA ALA A 77 4.65 -11.86 -16.72
C ALA A 77 6.09 -12.41 -16.79
N GLY A 78 6.55 -13.19 -15.80
CA GLY A 78 7.91 -13.72 -15.74
C GLY A 78 9.00 -12.68 -15.45
N LEU A 79 8.62 -11.45 -15.05
CA LEU A 79 9.54 -10.35 -14.75
C LEU A 79 10.04 -10.36 -13.30
N ALA A 80 9.18 -10.81 -12.37
CA ALA A 80 9.55 -11.00 -10.97
C ALA A 80 9.80 -12.50 -10.70
N GLN A 81 10.83 -12.78 -9.91
CA GLN A 81 11.18 -14.16 -9.50
C GLN A 81 10.38 -14.61 -8.28
N ALA A 82 10.11 -13.67 -7.37
CA ALA A 82 9.40 -13.92 -6.14
C ALA A 82 8.67 -12.66 -5.66
N ARG A 83 7.65 -12.86 -4.82
CA ARG A 83 7.01 -11.79 -4.06
C ARG A 83 6.87 -12.17 -2.59
N PHE A 84 6.98 -11.18 -1.72
CA PHE A 84 6.98 -11.35 -0.27
C PHE A 84 5.97 -10.38 0.37
N PRO A 85 5.22 -10.81 1.40
CA PRO A 85 4.46 -9.89 2.23
C PRO A 85 5.39 -8.87 2.87
N LEU A 86 5.10 -7.58 2.67
CA LEU A 86 5.95 -6.48 3.16
C LEU A 86 5.34 -5.79 4.38
N ALA A 87 4.04 -5.52 4.34
CA ALA A 87 3.30 -4.82 5.38
C ALA A 87 1.79 -5.00 5.16
N ALA A 88 0.99 -4.50 6.10
CA ALA A 88 -0.43 -4.31 5.88
C ALA A 88 -0.87 -2.89 6.25
N ASN A 89 -2.08 -2.53 5.82
CA ASN A 89 -2.73 -1.28 6.18
C ASN A 89 -4.24 -1.46 6.28
N ARG A 90 -4.95 -0.42 6.69
CA ARG A 90 -6.41 -0.34 6.64
C ARG A 90 -6.82 0.99 6.02
N LEU A 91 -8.08 1.11 5.63
CA LEU A 91 -8.62 2.40 5.22
C LEU A 91 -9.08 3.21 6.44
N MET A 92 -9.06 4.52 6.28
CA MET A 92 -9.61 5.50 7.21
C MET A 92 -10.40 6.56 6.44
N LEU A 93 -11.29 7.25 7.13
CA LEU A 93 -12.01 8.40 6.60
C LEU A 93 -11.41 9.69 7.17
N SER A 94 -10.98 10.59 6.30
CA SER A 94 -10.66 11.98 6.66
C SER A 94 -11.80 12.88 6.24
N ALA A 95 -12.19 13.82 7.09
CA ALA A 95 -13.30 14.72 6.87
C ALA A 95 -12.91 16.17 7.17
N ARG A 96 -13.50 17.12 6.46
CA ARG A 96 -13.45 18.54 6.82
C ARG A 96 -14.13 18.72 8.18
N ALA A 97 -13.42 19.24 9.17
CA ALA A 97 -13.97 19.38 10.53
C ALA A 97 -15.26 20.22 10.55
N ALA A 98 -15.30 21.32 9.79
CA ALA A 98 -16.47 22.20 9.67
C ALA A 98 -17.69 21.55 8.98
N ALA A 99 -17.52 20.41 8.31
CA ALA A 99 -18.63 19.66 7.71
C ALA A 99 -19.21 18.59 8.65
N CYS A 100 -18.58 18.35 9.81
CA CYS A 100 -19.04 17.37 10.80
C CYS A 100 -19.94 18.01 11.85
N ARG A 101 -21.07 17.38 12.12
CA ARG A 101 -21.97 17.72 13.23
C ARG A 101 -21.57 16.96 14.50
N PRO A 102 -21.91 17.47 15.70
CA PRO A 102 -21.76 16.71 16.93
C PRO A 102 -22.47 15.36 16.84
N GLY A 103 -21.76 14.28 17.16
CA GLY A 103 -22.29 12.91 17.10
C GLY A 103 -22.17 12.20 15.75
N ASP A 104 -21.78 12.88 14.67
CA ASP A 104 -21.54 12.21 13.38
C ASP A 104 -20.44 11.16 13.53
N ASP A 105 -20.70 9.93 13.08
CA ASP A 105 -19.70 8.89 12.92
C ASP A 105 -19.31 8.73 11.45
N TRP A 106 -18.46 7.74 11.16
CA TRP A 106 -18.00 7.48 9.80
C TRP A 106 -19.17 7.15 8.84
N LEU A 107 -20.22 6.49 9.32
CA LEU A 107 -21.35 6.04 8.51
C LEU A 107 -22.30 7.20 8.21
N ALA A 108 -22.57 8.06 9.20
CA ALA A 108 -23.35 9.28 9.03
C ALA A 108 -22.76 10.16 7.92
N LEU A 109 -21.44 10.39 7.97
CA LEU A 109 -20.72 11.18 6.96
C LEU A 109 -20.78 10.53 5.57
N LEU A 110 -20.58 9.21 5.47
CA LEU A 110 -20.69 8.51 4.19
C LEU A 110 -22.13 8.46 3.65
N ARG A 111 -23.16 8.54 4.51
CA ARG A 111 -24.55 8.59 4.08
C ARG A 111 -24.97 9.96 3.55
N ASP A 112 -24.41 11.04 4.08
CA ASP A 112 -24.79 12.40 3.67
C ASP A 112 -24.52 12.61 2.16
N PRO A 113 -25.57 12.79 1.32
CA PRO A 113 -25.41 12.95 -0.12
C PRO A 113 -24.82 14.30 -0.52
N THR A 114 -24.77 15.27 0.39
CA THR A 114 -24.22 16.61 0.13
C THR A 114 -22.70 16.65 0.27
N LEU A 115 -22.11 15.69 1.00
CA LEU A 115 -20.67 15.61 1.21
C LEU A 115 -19.96 14.99 0.00
N ARG A 116 -18.98 15.72 -0.54
CA ARG A 116 -18.15 15.25 -1.65
C ARG A 116 -17.13 14.25 -1.11
N VAL A 117 -17.09 13.08 -1.73
CA VAL A 117 -16.16 11.99 -1.37
C VAL A 117 -15.08 11.89 -2.44
N ALA A 118 -13.82 11.92 -2.01
CA ALA A 118 -12.67 11.73 -2.88
C ALA A 118 -11.88 10.49 -2.48
N THR A 119 -11.20 9.93 -3.47
CA THR A 119 -10.38 8.72 -3.35
C THR A 119 -9.16 8.83 -4.26
N SER A 120 -8.25 7.87 -4.12
CA SER A 120 -7.31 7.54 -5.18
C SER A 120 -8.02 6.99 -6.42
N THR A 121 -7.37 7.07 -7.58
CA THR A 121 -7.88 6.56 -8.87
C THR A 121 -7.74 5.03 -8.95
N PRO A 122 -8.85 4.27 -9.05
CA PRO A 122 -8.82 2.81 -9.22
C PRO A 122 -7.94 2.38 -10.39
N HIS A 123 -7.38 1.17 -10.31
CA HIS A 123 -6.41 0.56 -11.23
C HIS A 123 -5.05 1.26 -11.32
N CYS A 124 -5.00 2.59 -11.22
CA CYS A 124 -3.75 3.35 -11.21
C CYS A 124 -3.07 3.30 -9.83
N ASP A 125 -3.87 3.49 -8.78
CA ASP A 125 -3.43 3.56 -7.38
C ASP A 125 -4.29 2.63 -6.51
N PRO A 126 -3.70 1.62 -5.84
CA PRO A 126 -4.46 0.63 -5.08
C PRO A 126 -5.38 1.19 -4.00
N GLY A 127 -5.10 2.40 -3.48
CA GLY A 127 -6.02 3.08 -2.56
C GLY A 127 -7.43 3.25 -3.14
N GLY A 128 -7.54 3.44 -4.46
CA GLY A 128 -8.80 3.53 -5.18
C GLY A 128 -9.49 2.16 -5.25
N ASP A 129 -8.75 1.11 -5.60
CA ASP A 129 -9.30 -0.25 -5.65
C ASP A 129 -9.84 -0.69 -4.28
N TYR A 130 -9.12 -0.37 -3.20
CA TYR A 130 -9.57 -0.66 -1.85
C TYR A 130 -10.79 0.17 -1.43
N ALA A 131 -10.89 1.45 -1.83
CA ALA A 131 -12.10 2.23 -1.60
C ALA A 131 -13.32 1.62 -2.32
N TRP A 132 -13.14 1.02 -3.50
CA TRP A 132 -14.23 0.38 -4.24
C TRP A 132 -14.63 -0.94 -3.59
N GLN A 133 -13.67 -1.67 -3.02
CA GLN A 133 -13.94 -2.85 -2.19
C GLN A 133 -14.72 -2.47 -0.91
N LEU A 134 -14.35 -1.39 -0.23
CA LEU A 134 -15.10 -0.85 0.90
C LEU A 134 -16.54 -0.53 0.49
N PHE A 135 -16.76 0.16 -0.63
CA PHE A 135 -18.10 0.46 -1.11
C PHE A 135 -18.91 -0.82 -1.41
N THR A 136 -18.28 -1.84 -2.00
CA THR A 136 -18.93 -3.14 -2.24
C THR A 136 -19.33 -3.82 -0.92
N ARG A 137 -18.47 -3.79 0.10
CA ARG A 137 -18.82 -4.34 1.43
C ARG A 137 -19.95 -3.57 2.08
N LEU A 138 -19.94 -2.23 2.00
CA LEU A 138 -21.00 -1.39 2.54
C LEU A 138 -22.35 -1.67 1.87
N GLU A 139 -22.39 -1.99 0.57
CA GLU A 139 -23.64 -2.36 -0.12
C GLU A 139 -24.29 -3.61 0.49
N GLN A 140 -23.49 -4.56 0.99
CA GLN A 140 -23.99 -5.80 1.59
C GLN A 140 -24.70 -5.56 2.93
N GLY A 141 -24.24 -4.56 3.71
CA GLY A 141 -24.84 -4.21 5.00
C GLY A 141 -25.84 -3.05 4.96
N TYR A 142 -25.71 -2.18 3.96
CA TYR A 142 -26.48 -0.96 3.80
C TYR A 142 -26.91 -0.83 2.33
N PRO A 143 -27.99 -1.52 1.91
CA PRO A 143 -28.45 -1.50 0.52
C PRO A 143 -28.62 -0.09 -0.02
N GLY A 144 -28.09 0.16 -1.22
CA GLY A 144 -28.06 1.45 -1.90
C GLY A 144 -26.87 2.36 -1.54
N LEU A 145 -26.24 2.19 -0.38
CA LEU A 145 -25.16 3.07 0.07
C LEU A 145 -23.89 2.90 -0.77
N GLY A 146 -23.44 1.66 -0.98
CA GLY A 146 -22.23 1.38 -1.74
C GLY A 146 -22.35 1.83 -3.19
N THR A 147 -23.51 1.59 -3.80
CA THR A 147 -23.84 2.04 -5.15
C THR A 147 -23.86 3.57 -5.25
N ALA A 148 -24.47 4.25 -4.27
CA ALA A 148 -24.48 5.72 -4.21
C ALA A 148 -23.07 6.30 -4.04
N LEU A 149 -22.24 5.69 -3.20
CA LEU A 149 -20.84 6.08 -3.00
C LEU A 149 -20.01 5.91 -4.28
N LYS A 150 -20.10 4.76 -4.95
CA LYS A 150 -19.41 4.53 -6.24
C LYS A 150 -19.79 5.58 -7.29
N ARG A 151 -21.05 6.01 -7.34
CA ARG A 151 -21.52 7.01 -8.30
C ARG A 151 -20.99 8.42 -8.01
N ARG A 152 -20.84 8.80 -6.74
CA ARG A 152 -20.45 10.17 -6.36
C ARG A 152 -18.97 10.34 -5.98
N ALA A 153 -18.26 9.24 -5.71
CA ALA A 153 -16.84 9.28 -5.38
C ALA A 153 -16.03 9.85 -6.55
N ARG A 154 -15.11 10.76 -6.24
CA ARG A 154 -14.25 11.42 -7.22
C ARG A 154 -12.81 10.90 -7.08
N PRO A 155 -12.28 10.20 -8.09
CA PRO A 155 -10.88 9.77 -8.09
C PRO A 155 -9.96 10.97 -8.38
N LEU A 156 -9.52 11.67 -7.34
CA LEU A 156 -8.82 12.95 -7.49
C LEU A 156 -7.29 12.82 -7.52
N VAL A 157 -6.72 11.70 -7.06
CA VAL A 157 -5.25 11.52 -6.93
C VAL A 157 -4.82 10.15 -7.41
N GLY A 158 -3.54 9.99 -7.75
CA GLY A 158 -2.96 8.70 -8.12
C GLY A 158 -3.25 8.24 -9.55
N GLY A 159 -4.08 8.96 -10.31
CA GLY A 159 -4.36 8.72 -11.73
C GLY A 159 -3.56 9.61 -12.67
N ARG A 160 -3.61 9.29 -13.97
CA ARG A 160 -2.92 10.01 -15.06
C ARG A 160 -3.39 11.45 -15.28
N GLY A 161 -4.64 11.75 -14.94
CA GLY A 161 -5.25 13.08 -15.02
C GLY A 161 -5.68 13.63 -13.65
N GLY A 162 -5.16 13.06 -12.56
CA GLY A 162 -5.48 13.51 -11.21
C GLY A 162 -4.74 14.79 -10.82
N VAL A 163 -5.07 15.32 -9.66
CA VAL A 163 -4.36 16.45 -9.07
C VAL A 163 -3.01 15.99 -8.55
N THR A 164 -1.97 16.79 -8.81
CA THR A 164 -0.63 16.56 -8.26
C THR A 164 -0.56 17.16 -6.86
N ILE A 165 -0.30 16.31 -5.86
CA ILE A 165 -0.12 16.76 -4.48
C ILE A 165 1.28 17.34 -4.32
N PRO A 166 1.43 18.55 -3.75
CA PRO A 166 2.74 19.13 -3.51
C PRO A 166 3.65 18.22 -2.65
N PRO A 167 4.97 18.27 -2.84
CA PRO A 167 5.90 17.54 -1.99
C PRO A 167 5.69 17.87 -0.50
N GLY A 168 5.64 16.84 0.34
CA GLY A 168 5.46 16.98 1.79
C GLY A 168 4.00 17.05 2.27
N GLU A 169 3.04 17.25 1.36
CA GLU A 169 1.63 17.31 1.70
C GLU A 169 0.98 15.91 1.77
N CYS A 170 0.03 15.75 2.70
CA CYS A 170 -0.86 14.60 2.70
C CYS A 170 -2.03 14.87 1.76
N ALA A 171 -2.32 13.93 0.85
CA ALA A 171 -3.39 14.08 -0.15
C ALA A 171 -4.75 14.45 0.48
N ALA A 172 -5.13 13.78 1.58
CA ALA A 172 -6.38 14.05 2.27
C ALA A 172 -6.47 15.50 2.77
N ALA A 173 -5.45 15.95 3.51
CA ALA A 173 -5.39 17.29 4.06
C ALA A 173 -5.40 18.35 2.96
N TRP A 174 -4.55 18.17 1.95
CA TRP A 174 -4.41 19.12 0.86
C TRP A 174 -5.71 19.25 0.06
N LEU A 175 -6.33 18.14 -0.37
CA LEU A 175 -7.58 18.17 -1.14
C LEU A 175 -8.72 18.84 -0.37
N ILE A 176 -8.81 18.59 0.94
CA ILE A 176 -9.83 19.22 1.81
C ILE A 176 -9.55 20.71 1.96
N ARG A 177 -8.30 21.12 2.20
CA ARG A 177 -7.92 22.55 2.32
C ARG A 177 -8.15 23.34 1.04
N GLN A 178 -7.90 22.72 -0.11
CA GLN A 178 -8.19 23.31 -1.42
C GLN A 178 -9.69 23.33 -1.76
N GLY A 179 -10.57 22.83 -0.88
CA GLY A 179 -12.01 22.84 -1.12
C GLY A 179 -12.48 21.85 -2.20
N LEU A 180 -11.64 20.91 -2.63
CA LEU A 180 -11.94 19.98 -3.72
C LEU A 180 -12.84 18.82 -3.29
N THR A 181 -12.78 18.47 -2.00
CA THR A 181 -13.58 17.41 -1.37
C THR A 181 -13.91 17.76 0.08
N ASP A 182 -14.88 17.06 0.66
CA ASP A 182 -15.21 17.16 2.09
C ASP A 182 -14.77 15.92 2.85
N LEU A 183 -14.77 14.78 2.17
CA LEU A 183 -14.34 13.48 2.67
C LEU A 183 -13.24 12.89 1.78
N PHE A 184 -12.26 12.23 2.38
CA PHE A 184 -11.24 11.46 1.66
C PHE A 184 -11.07 10.08 2.30
N ILE A 185 -11.14 9.03 1.49
CA ILE A 185 -10.86 7.66 1.93
C ILE A 185 -9.40 7.36 1.58
N GLY A 186 -8.57 7.18 2.61
CA GLY A 186 -7.13 6.97 2.49
C GLY A 186 -6.61 5.91 3.45
N TYR A 187 -5.29 5.72 3.51
CA TYR A 187 -4.67 4.72 4.38
C TYR A 187 -4.55 5.21 5.83
N ALA A 188 -4.83 4.31 6.77
CA ALA A 188 -4.90 4.58 8.21
C ALA A 188 -3.57 5.04 8.84
N HIS A 189 -2.43 4.63 8.26
CA HIS A 189 -1.12 5.04 8.77
C HIS A 189 -0.87 6.57 8.72
N TYR A 190 -1.60 7.31 7.88
CA TYR A 190 -1.57 8.78 7.90
C TYR A 190 -2.38 9.40 9.05
N GLY A 191 -3.18 8.60 9.77
CA GLY A 191 -4.14 9.08 10.76
C GLY A 191 -3.51 9.86 11.91
N GLN A 192 -2.33 9.46 12.38
CA GLN A 192 -1.62 10.20 13.43
C GLN A 192 -1.23 11.61 12.99
N GLN A 193 -0.70 11.77 11.78
CA GLN A 193 -0.35 13.07 11.21
C GLN A 193 -1.61 13.91 10.98
N LEU A 194 -2.65 13.32 10.41
CA LEU A 194 -3.90 14.02 10.07
C LEU A 194 -4.68 14.46 11.32
N ALA A 195 -4.62 13.69 12.41
CA ALA A 195 -5.30 14.02 13.66
C ALA A 195 -4.72 15.27 14.37
N GLN A 196 -3.52 15.72 13.99
CA GLN A 196 -2.92 16.95 14.52
C GLN A 196 -3.52 18.22 13.89
N ALA A 197 -4.25 18.07 12.79
CA ALA A 197 -4.83 19.19 12.05
C ALA A 197 -6.23 19.54 12.57
N ALA A 198 -6.39 20.72 13.16
CA ALA A 198 -7.66 21.18 13.72
C ALA A 198 -8.77 21.37 12.66
N ASP A 199 -8.40 21.57 11.40
CA ASP A 199 -9.33 21.71 10.27
C ASP A 199 -9.83 20.36 9.72
N LEU A 200 -9.32 19.25 10.25
CA LEU A 200 -9.66 17.90 9.83
C LEU A 200 -10.22 17.07 10.99
N ARG A 201 -11.08 16.12 10.64
CA ARG A 201 -11.51 15.05 11.51
C ARG A 201 -11.13 13.72 10.89
N VAL A 202 -10.52 12.86 11.69
CA VAL A 202 -10.11 11.52 11.29
C VAL A 202 -11.03 10.51 11.96
N LEU A 203 -11.59 9.58 11.17
CA LEU A 203 -12.47 8.53 11.65
C LEU A 203 -11.98 7.16 11.18
N THR A 204 -11.93 6.20 12.11
CA THR A 204 -11.65 4.80 11.80
C THR A 204 -12.87 4.18 11.11
N LEU A 205 -12.62 3.41 10.05
CA LEU A 205 -13.64 2.56 9.43
C LEU A 205 -13.62 1.18 10.13
N PRO A 206 -14.73 0.69 10.69
CA PRO A 206 -14.74 -0.54 11.46
C PRO A 206 -14.81 -1.79 10.56
N GLU A 207 -14.46 -2.94 11.13
CA GLU A 207 -14.86 -4.23 10.59
C GLU A 207 -16.39 -4.43 10.75
N PRO A 208 -17.04 -5.22 9.87
CA PRO A 208 -16.47 -5.99 8.76
C PRO A 208 -16.25 -5.18 7.46
N TRP A 209 -16.61 -3.90 7.45
CA TRP A 209 -16.61 -3.08 6.24
C TRP A 209 -15.21 -2.69 5.74
N ASN A 210 -14.28 -2.42 6.67
CA ASN A 210 -12.94 -1.98 6.32
C ASN A 210 -12.10 -3.08 5.66
N VAL A 211 -11.22 -2.69 4.74
CA VAL A 211 -10.39 -3.58 3.95
C VAL A 211 -8.98 -3.63 4.53
N LEU A 212 -8.44 -4.84 4.67
CA LEU A 212 -7.03 -5.06 4.97
C LEU A 212 -6.23 -4.93 3.67
N CYS A 213 -5.42 -3.88 3.57
CA CYS A 213 -4.56 -3.62 2.42
C CYS A 213 -3.28 -4.45 2.55
N ASP A 214 -2.95 -5.25 1.53
CA ASP A 214 -1.87 -6.25 1.56
C ASP A 214 -0.69 -5.78 0.71
N TYR A 215 0.33 -5.19 1.35
CA TYR A 215 1.50 -4.64 0.66
C TYR A 215 2.49 -5.77 0.34
N GLN A 216 3.01 -5.79 -0.88
CA GLN A 216 3.91 -6.83 -1.36
C GLN A 216 5.21 -6.25 -1.91
N LEU A 217 6.32 -6.94 -1.67
CA LEU A 217 7.62 -6.68 -2.29
C LEU A 217 7.88 -7.74 -3.36
N ALA A 218 7.90 -7.35 -4.63
CA ALA A 218 8.32 -8.18 -5.74
C ALA A 218 9.82 -8.00 -5.99
N GLN A 219 10.54 -9.11 -6.13
CA GLN A 219 11.96 -9.13 -6.47
C GLN A 219 12.13 -9.50 -7.94
N LEU A 220 12.71 -8.58 -8.72
CA LEU A 220 12.94 -8.74 -10.15
C LEU A 220 14.40 -9.09 -10.44
N ALA A 221 15.34 -8.40 -9.79
CA ALA A 221 16.76 -8.66 -9.95
C ALA A 221 17.27 -9.71 -8.95
N THR A 222 18.21 -10.54 -9.42
CA THR A 222 18.81 -11.65 -8.66
C THR A 222 20.26 -11.40 -8.26
N ASP A 223 20.81 -10.21 -8.57
CA ASP A 223 22.14 -9.84 -8.13
C ASP A 223 22.21 -9.72 -6.59
N ALA A 224 23.41 -9.92 -6.04
CA ALA A 224 23.63 -9.95 -4.60
C ALA A 224 23.26 -8.64 -3.90
N ALA A 225 23.38 -7.48 -4.56
CA ALA A 225 23.05 -6.19 -3.98
C ALA A 225 21.54 -6.02 -3.82
N SER A 226 20.77 -6.36 -4.87
CA SER A 226 19.30 -6.37 -4.85
C SER A 226 18.74 -7.37 -3.84
N GLN A 227 19.31 -8.59 -3.78
CA GLN A 227 18.94 -9.61 -2.79
C GLN A 227 19.19 -9.14 -1.36
N ARG A 228 20.33 -8.48 -1.10
CA ARG A 228 20.65 -7.93 0.22
C ARG A 228 19.63 -6.87 0.64
N LEU A 229 19.26 -5.95 -0.26
CA LEU A 229 18.24 -4.95 0.05
C LEU A 229 16.87 -5.58 0.31
N CYS A 230 16.47 -6.56 -0.52
CA CYS A 230 15.23 -7.32 -0.32
C CYS A 230 15.19 -7.94 1.08
N HIS A 231 16.27 -8.61 1.50
CA HIS A 231 16.37 -9.18 2.83
C HIS A 231 16.27 -8.13 3.95
N VAL A 232 16.94 -6.98 3.81
CA VAL A 232 16.86 -5.90 4.80
C VAL A 232 15.44 -5.35 4.91
N MET A 233 14.73 -5.13 3.80
CA MET A 233 13.33 -4.66 3.81
C MET A 233 12.38 -5.63 4.53
N LEU A 234 12.64 -6.93 4.44
CA LEU A 234 11.84 -7.99 5.08
C LEU A 234 12.29 -8.34 6.50
N SER A 235 13.51 -7.94 6.88
CA SER A 235 14.08 -8.19 8.20
C SER A 235 13.37 -7.40 9.32
N GLU A 236 13.59 -7.82 10.56
CA GLU A 236 13.09 -7.08 11.73
C GLU A 236 13.57 -5.63 11.76
N ALA A 237 14.81 -5.36 11.34
CA ALA A 237 15.35 -4.01 11.23
C ALA A 237 14.62 -3.15 10.18
N GLY A 238 14.21 -3.74 9.06
CA GLY A 238 13.39 -3.07 8.05
C GLY A 238 11.96 -2.82 8.54
N GLN A 239 11.37 -3.81 9.23
CA GLN A 239 10.02 -3.74 9.77
C GLN A 239 9.89 -2.65 10.85
N VAL A 240 10.96 -2.27 11.57
CA VAL A 240 10.96 -1.11 12.48
C VAL A 240 10.53 0.17 11.75
N TYR A 241 11.03 0.44 10.54
CA TYR A 241 10.66 1.65 9.79
C TYR A 241 9.19 1.65 9.36
N LEU A 242 8.67 0.49 8.95
CA LEU A 242 7.25 0.33 8.61
C LEU A 242 6.36 0.58 9.82
N ARG A 243 6.69 -0.02 10.98
CA ARG A 243 5.92 0.19 12.22
C ARG A 243 5.98 1.63 12.71
N GLN A 244 7.17 2.26 12.66
CA GLN A 244 7.32 3.68 13.01
C GLN A 244 6.51 4.60 12.09
N ALA A 245 6.36 4.22 10.82
CA ALA A 245 5.51 4.92 9.86
C ALA A 245 4.01 4.58 9.99
N GLY A 246 3.61 3.75 10.96
CA GLY A 246 2.22 3.41 11.27
C GLY A 246 1.63 2.27 10.44
N PHE A 247 2.45 1.50 9.71
CA PHE A 247 1.99 0.30 9.01
C PHE A 247 1.73 -0.85 9.98
N LEU A 248 0.79 -1.72 9.61
CA LEU A 248 0.53 -2.98 10.29
C LEU A 248 1.56 -4.03 9.82
N PRO A 249 1.82 -5.09 10.63
CA PRO A 249 2.64 -6.21 10.18
C PRO A 249 2.07 -6.84 8.91
N PRO A 250 2.91 -7.52 8.09
CA PRO A 250 2.45 -8.19 6.89
C PRO A 250 1.27 -9.12 7.17
N CYS A 251 0.33 -9.18 6.23
CA CYS A 251 -0.71 -10.19 6.26
C CYS A 251 -0.05 -11.57 6.34
N ALA A 252 -0.44 -12.40 7.30
CA ALA A 252 -0.01 -13.80 7.32
C ALA A 252 -0.29 -14.39 5.93
N ALA A 253 0.69 -15.10 5.36
CA ALA A 253 0.43 -15.87 4.16
C ALA A 253 -0.79 -16.75 4.46
N ALA A 254 -1.87 -16.59 3.70
CA ALA A 254 -2.96 -17.55 3.74
C ALA A 254 -2.31 -18.90 3.51
N GLN A 255 -2.21 -19.70 4.56
CA GLN A 255 -1.83 -21.10 4.43
C GLN A 255 -2.91 -21.67 3.53
N THR A 256 -2.59 -21.87 2.26
CA THR A 256 -3.39 -22.78 1.45
C THR A 256 -3.21 -24.12 2.14
N ALA A 257 -4.20 -24.50 2.94
CA ALA A 257 -4.33 -25.86 3.42
C ALA A 257 -4.35 -26.73 2.16
N GLY A 258 -3.20 -27.33 1.84
CA GLY A 258 -3.18 -28.51 1.00
C GLY A 258 -4.15 -29.52 1.62
N PRO A 259 -4.83 -30.35 0.81
CA PRO A 259 -5.85 -31.23 1.32
C PRO A 259 -5.25 -32.00 2.50
N ALA A 260 -5.88 -31.84 3.66
CA ALA A 260 -5.54 -32.62 4.84
C ALA A 260 -5.50 -34.07 4.38
N ALA A 261 -4.30 -34.67 4.40
CA ALA A 261 -4.15 -36.09 4.23
C ALA A 261 -5.01 -36.70 5.33
N ALA A 262 -6.16 -37.23 4.93
CA ALA A 262 -7.07 -37.93 5.81
C ALA A 262 -6.27 -39.09 6.40
N CYS A 263 -5.75 -38.90 7.61
CA CYS A 263 -5.25 -39.98 8.44
C CYS A 263 -6.49 -40.79 8.82
N ARG A 264 -6.85 -41.74 7.96
CA ARG A 264 -7.86 -42.75 8.25
C ARG A 264 -7.27 -43.65 9.32
N THR A 265 -7.52 -43.31 10.58
CA THR A 265 -7.40 -44.24 11.69
C THR A 265 -8.36 -45.40 11.42
N ARG A 266 -7.80 -46.60 11.27
CA ARG A 266 -8.57 -47.85 11.26
C ARG A 266 -9.19 -48.07 12.66
N PRO A 267 -10.41 -48.61 12.79
CA PRO A 267 -11.12 -48.76 14.07
C PRO A 267 -10.65 -49.96 14.92
N ASP A 268 -9.51 -50.56 14.59
CA ASP A 268 -9.02 -51.80 15.16
C ASP A 268 -7.54 -51.65 15.53
N GLY A 269 -7.32 -51.26 16.80
CA GLY A 269 -6.02 -51.01 17.41
C GLY A 269 -5.11 -52.24 17.46
N SER A 270 -4.50 -52.57 16.33
CA SER A 270 -3.42 -53.55 16.24
C SER A 270 -2.27 -52.99 15.41
N CYS A 271 -1.05 -53.28 15.86
CA CYS A 271 0.20 -52.82 15.29
C CYS A 271 0.85 -53.91 14.44
N ALA A 272 1.70 -53.47 13.49
CA ALA A 272 2.83 -54.16 12.83
C ALA A 272 2.59 -54.72 11.40
N PRO A 273 3.66 -54.85 10.59
CA PRO A 273 5.08 -54.54 10.83
C PRO A 273 5.56 -53.21 10.26
#